data_AF-T0YUT9-F1
#
_entry.id   AF-T0YUT9-F1
#
_cell.length_a   1.000
_cell.length_b   1.000
_cell.length_c   1.000
_cell.angle_alpha   90.00
_cell.angle_beta   90.00
_cell.angle_gamma   90.00
#
_symmetry.space_group_name_H-M   'P 1'
#
loop_
_entity.id
_entity.type
_entity.pdbx_description
1 polymer ?
#
loop_
_entity_poly.entity_id
_entity_poly.type
_entity_poly.pdbx_seq_one_letter_code
_entity_poly.pdbx_strand_id
1 'polypeptide(L)'
;MRSGEVILEKEIAAHIIREFFVSRTTEVYNSIKADEALDALSNCADFIGNARNEFAILRAKSKVDLGNVDSTKFPPCVSEYIRQIREGTNLPHMARFTMVSFLHKIGMDNPGIMDIFKSAPDFNEKVTSYQVNHITGEISGTQYSPPKCAVLQSNHLCYKGNDTLCAQEWLGHPLRYYMNKEEAWKPVI
;
A
#
# COMPACT_ATOMS: atom_id res chain seq x y z
N MET A 1 -11.80 -32.77 3.03
CA MET A 1 -13.20 -33.11 3.35
C MET A 1 -13.24 -34.44 4.09
N ARG A 2 -13.96 -34.51 5.21
CA ARG A 2 -14.38 -35.76 5.84
C ARG A 2 -15.86 -35.64 6.14
N SER A 3 -16.67 -36.59 5.68
CA SER A 3 -18.11 -36.66 5.99
C SER A 3 -18.93 -35.39 5.70
N GLY A 4 -18.63 -34.67 4.61
CA GLY A 4 -19.35 -33.43 4.23
C GLY A 4 -18.83 -32.15 4.89
N GLU A 5 -17.88 -32.26 5.81
CA GLU A 5 -17.25 -31.11 6.47
C GLU A 5 -15.89 -30.80 5.85
N VAL A 6 -15.61 -29.50 5.69
CA VAL A 6 -14.32 -28.97 5.26
C VAL A 6 -13.59 -28.47 6.49
N ILE A 7 -12.51 -29.15 6.87
CA ILE A 7 -11.62 -28.70 7.93
C ILE A 7 -10.77 -27.55 7.38
N LEU A 8 -10.82 -26.40 8.05
CA LEU A 8 -10.12 -25.19 7.65
C LEU A 8 -9.15 -24.76 8.75
N GLU A 9 -7.99 -24.28 8.35
CA GLU A 9 -7.10 -23.53 9.21
C GLU A 9 -7.71 -22.15 9.52
N LYS A 10 -7.37 -21.58 10.69
CA LYS A 10 -7.97 -20.33 11.19
C LYS A 10 -7.80 -19.18 10.21
N GLU A 11 -6.66 -19.12 9.55
CA GLU A 11 -6.26 -18.12 8.57
C GLU A 11 -7.14 -18.19 7.32
N ILE A 12 -7.42 -19.42 6.85
CA ILE A 12 -8.28 -19.68 5.70
C ILE A 12 -9.74 -19.36 6.05
N ALA A 13 -10.21 -19.75 7.24
CA ALA A 13 -11.55 -19.40 7.71
C ALA A 13 -11.74 -17.88 7.81
N ALA A 14 -10.76 -17.14 8.36
CA ALA A 14 -10.80 -15.69 8.43
C ALA A 14 -10.82 -15.03 7.03
N HIS A 15 -10.10 -15.59 6.07
CA HIS A 15 -10.13 -15.10 4.69
C HIS A 15 -11.50 -15.31 4.04
N ILE A 16 -12.09 -16.51 4.17
CA ILE A 16 -13.42 -16.81 3.61
C ILE A 16 -14.49 -15.89 4.21
N ILE A 17 -14.47 -15.67 5.54
CA ILE A 17 -15.40 -14.75 6.21
C ILE A 17 -15.25 -13.33 5.66
N ARG A 18 -14.00 -12.87 5.45
CA ARG A 18 -13.73 -11.55 4.89
C ARG A 18 -14.25 -11.42 3.47
N GLU A 19 -13.97 -12.39 2.60
CA GLU A 19 -14.45 -12.38 1.21
C GLU A 19 -15.98 -12.38 1.13
N PHE A 20 -16.63 -13.20 1.96
CA PHE A 20 -18.09 -13.21 2.05
C PHE A 20 -18.63 -11.86 2.51
N PHE A 21 -18.01 -11.25 3.52
CA PHE A 21 -18.41 -9.93 3.99
C PHE A 21 -18.26 -8.86 2.91
N VAL A 22 -17.13 -8.83 2.19
CA VAL A 22 -16.88 -7.89 1.09
C VAL A 22 -17.88 -8.09 -0.05
N SER A 23 -18.09 -9.33 -0.47
CA SER A 23 -19.07 -9.66 -1.51
C SER A 23 -20.49 -9.22 -1.11
N ARG A 24 -20.93 -9.57 0.10
CA ARG A 24 -22.26 -9.22 0.60
C ARG A 24 -22.45 -7.71 0.75
N THR A 25 -21.46 -7.02 1.31
CA THR A 25 -21.53 -5.55 1.48
C THR A 25 -21.54 -4.84 0.14
N THR A 26 -20.80 -5.33 -0.85
CA THR A 26 -20.79 -4.78 -2.22
C THR A 26 -22.14 -4.97 -2.89
N GLU A 27 -22.78 -6.13 -2.74
CA GLU A 27 -24.14 -6.36 -3.23
C GLU A 27 -25.15 -5.39 -2.61
N VAL A 28 -25.10 -5.22 -1.29
CA VAL A 28 -25.97 -4.28 -0.57
C VAL A 28 -25.71 -2.85 -1.05
N TYR A 29 -24.45 -2.43 -1.10
CA TYR A 29 -24.07 -1.09 -1.57
C TYR A 29 -24.59 -0.81 -2.98
N ASN A 30 -24.40 -1.74 -3.92
CA ASN A 30 -24.84 -1.59 -5.30
C ASN A 30 -26.37 -1.61 -5.45
N SER A 31 -27.10 -2.16 -4.46
CA SER A 31 -28.57 -2.13 -4.44
C SER A 31 -29.14 -0.80 -3.94
N ILE A 32 -28.32 0.03 -3.28
CA ILE A 32 -28.73 1.34 -2.78
C ILE A 32 -28.78 2.33 -3.95
N LYS A 33 -29.95 2.94 -4.17
CA LYS A 33 -30.06 4.03 -5.14
C LYS A 33 -29.55 5.33 -4.54
N ALA A 34 -28.74 6.05 -5.31
CA ALA A 34 -28.04 7.23 -4.84
C ALA A 34 -28.99 8.39 -4.48
N ASP A 35 -30.08 8.57 -5.22
CA ASP A 35 -31.13 9.55 -4.97
C ASP A 35 -31.88 9.26 -3.66
N GLU A 36 -32.34 8.03 -3.46
CA GLU A 36 -33.03 7.60 -2.24
C GLU A 36 -32.11 7.73 -1.00
N ALA A 37 -30.82 7.42 -1.16
CA ALA A 37 -29.83 7.57 -0.09
C ALA A 37 -29.55 9.04 0.26
N LEU A 38 -29.46 9.92 -0.74
CA LEU A 38 -29.27 11.36 -0.54
C LEU A 38 -30.45 11.98 0.20
N ASP A 39 -31.67 11.61 -0.18
CA ASP A 39 -32.88 12.08 0.50
C ASP A 39 -32.94 11.58 1.95
N ALA A 40 -32.66 10.30 2.18
CA ALA A 40 -32.65 9.70 3.52
C ALA A 40 -31.57 10.30 4.44
N LEU A 41 -30.43 10.72 3.86
CA LEU A 41 -29.29 11.28 4.60
C LEU A 41 -29.24 12.82 4.59
N SER A 42 -30.23 13.48 4.00
CA SER A 42 -30.31 14.95 3.89
C SER A 42 -30.13 15.65 5.23
N ASN A 43 -30.76 15.14 6.30
CA ASN A 43 -30.63 15.68 7.66
C ASN A 43 -29.26 15.45 8.31
N CYS A 44 -28.43 14.59 7.72
CA CYS A 44 -27.09 14.25 8.19
C CYS A 44 -25.99 14.86 7.31
N ALA A 45 -26.33 15.70 6.32
CA ALA A 45 -25.38 16.24 5.36
C ALA A 45 -24.20 16.96 6.04
N ASP A 46 -24.48 17.79 7.04
CA ASP A 46 -23.45 18.51 7.80
C ASP A 46 -22.55 17.55 8.60
N PHE A 47 -23.13 16.52 9.22
CA PHE A 47 -22.38 15.50 9.93
C PHE A 47 -21.45 14.72 8.99
N ILE A 48 -21.94 14.32 7.82
CA ILE A 48 -21.16 13.62 6.80
C ILE A 48 -20.03 14.53 6.28
N GLY A 49 -20.31 15.81 6.04
CA GLY A 49 -19.33 16.81 5.65
C GLY A 49 -18.22 16.99 6.70
N ASN A 50 -18.61 17.08 7.97
CA ASN A 50 -17.68 17.22 9.09
C ASN A 50 -16.81 15.97 9.28
N ALA A 51 -17.43 14.77 9.27
CA ALA A 51 -16.69 13.52 9.34
C ALA A 51 -15.69 13.39 8.18
N ARG A 52 -16.09 13.76 6.95
CA ARG A 52 -15.20 13.78 5.79
C ARG A 52 -14.03 14.75 5.99
N ASN A 53 -14.26 15.92 6.54
CA ASN A 53 -13.19 16.88 6.85
C ASN A 53 -12.25 16.36 7.95
N GLU A 54 -12.77 15.77 9.02
CA GLU A 54 -11.97 15.14 10.06
C GLU A 54 -11.13 13.98 9.50
N PHE A 55 -11.72 13.11 8.67
CA PHE A 55 -11.00 12.06 7.96
C PHE A 55 -9.93 12.62 7.03
N ALA A 56 -10.19 13.73 6.32
CA ALA A 56 -9.21 14.39 5.47
C ALA A 56 -8.05 14.96 6.30
N ILE A 57 -8.33 15.56 7.46
CA ILE A 57 -7.32 16.09 8.40
C ILE A 57 -6.49 14.93 8.99
N LEU A 58 -7.13 13.83 9.42
CA LEU A 58 -6.44 12.64 9.93
C LEU A 58 -5.57 12.00 8.83
N ARG A 59 -6.08 11.92 7.61
CA ARG A 59 -5.33 11.43 6.44
C ARG A 59 -4.15 12.34 6.12
N ALA A 60 -4.33 13.66 6.20
CA ALA A 60 -3.25 14.64 6.01
C ALA A 60 -2.19 14.53 7.11
N LYS A 61 -2.56 14.30 8.37
CA LYS A 61 -1.63 14.03 9.48
C LYS A 61 -0.87 12.70 9.32
N SER A 62 -1.39 11.76 8.52
CA SER A 62 -0.74 10.48 8.20
C SER A 62 0.07 10.47 6.89
N LYS A 63 0.02 11.58 6.13
CA LYS A 63 0.85 11.76 4.94
C LYS A 63 2.28 12.10 5.38
N VAL A 64 3.19 11.16 5.15
CA VAL A 64 4.57 11.52 4.87
C VAL A 64 4.55 12.33 3.59
N ASP A 65 5.18 13.49 3.55
CA ASP A 65 5.35 14.26 2.33
C ASP A 65 6.37 13.51 1.46
N LEU A 66 5.86 12.78 0.47
CA LEU A 66 6.64 11.90 -0.41
C LEU A 66 7.14 12.63 -1.67
N GLY A 67 6.99 13.96 -1.75
CA GLY A 67 7.32 14.77 -2.93
C GLY A 67 6.31 14.60 -4.08
N ASN A 68 6.76 14.60 -5.34
CA ASN A 68 5.95 14.37 -6.56
C ASN A 68 5.43 12.92 -6.71
N VAL A 69 5.55 12.11 -5.66
CA VAL A 69 5.24 10.69 -5.68
C VAL A 69 3.81 10.44 -5.22
N ASP A 70 3.03 9.75 -6.06
CA ASP A 70 1.65 9.38 -5.73
C ASP A 70 1.60 8.03 -4.99
N SER A 71 1.55 8.11 -3.66
CA SER A 71 1.39 6.94 -2.79
C SER A 71 0.16 6.06 -3.10
N THR A 72 -0.87 6.58 -3.76
CA THR A 72 -2.06 5.79 -4.13
C THR A 72 -1.76 4.78 -5.24
N LYS A 73 -0.64 4.97 -5.94
CA LYS A 73 -0.17 4.11 -7.02
C LYS A 73 0.85 3.07 -6.56
N PHE A 74 1.15 3.00 -5.27
CA PHE A 74 2.15 2.06 -4.76
C PHE A 74 1.68 0.61 -4.94
N PRO A 75 2.59 -0.29 -5.38
CA PRO A 75 2.28 -1.71 -5.42
C PRO A 75 2.00 -2.21 -4.00
N PRO A 76 1.11 -3.20 -3.86
CA PRO A 76 0.69 -3.70 -2.55
C PRO A 76 1.86 -4.16 -1.67
N CYS A 77 2.94 -4.69 -2.26
CA CYS A 77 4.15 -5.05 -1.52
C CYS A 77 4.86 -3.87 -0.86
N VAL A 78 4.99 -2.73 -1.55
CA VAL A 78 5.65 -1.53 -0.99
C VAL A 78 4.76 -0.89 0.07
N SER A 79 3.44 -0.83 -0.17
CA SER A 79 2.48 -0.35 0.83
C SER A 79 2.54 -1.18 2.11
N GLU A 80 2.68 -2.50 1.98
CA GLU A 80 2.81 -3.43 3.10
C GLU A 80 4.13 -3.26 3.86
N TYR A 81 5.25 -3.03 3.17
CA TYR A 81 6.53 -2.70 3.82
C TYR A 81 6.44 -1.43 4.67
N ILE A 82 5.80 -0.38 4.13
CA ILE A 82 5.62 0.89 4.84
C ILE A 82 4.71 0.68 6.06
N ARG A 83 3.64 -0.11 5.92
CA ARG A 83 2.76 -0.48 7.04
C ARG A 83 3.55 -1.19 8.14
N GLN A 84 4.34 -2.20 7.80
CA GLN A 84 5.17 -2.95 8.75
C GLN A 84 6.16 -2.04 9.49
N ILE A 85 6.85 -1.13 8.79
CA ILE A 85 7.75 -0.16 9.43
C ILE A 85 6.99 0.71 10.43
N ARG A 86 5.83 1.25 10.04
CA ARG A 86 5.00 2.11 10.90
C ARG A 86 4.48 1.38 12.14
N GLU A 87 4.28 0.08 12.04
CA GLU A 87 3.88 -0.79 13.15
C GLU A 87 5.05 -1.24 14.03
N GLY A 88 6.26 -0.74 13.77
CA GLY A 88 7.44 -1.13 14.52
C GLY A 88 7.91 -2.56 14.19
N THR A 89 7.68 -3.03 12.97
CA THR A 89 8.23 -4.30 12.48
C THR A 89 9.54 -4.05 11.74
N ASN A 90 10.58 -4.80 12.09
CA ASN A 90 11.85 -4.75 11.37
C ASN A 90 11.75 -5.50 10.04
N LEU A 91 11.87 -4.75 8.94
CA LEU A 91 11.90 -5.35 7.60
C LEU A 91 13.20 -6.13 7.33
N PRO A 92 13.11 -7.27 6.62
CA PRO A 92 14.28 -7.95 6.07
C PRO A 92 15.11 -7.04 5.14
N HIS A 93 16.41 -7.28 5.04
CA HIS A 93 17.32 -6.47 4.23
C HIS A 93 16.85 -6.29 2.78
N MET A 94 16.39 -7.37 2.14
CA MET A 94 15.85 -7.32 0.78
C MET A 94 14.59 -6.46 0.64
N ALA A 95 13.73 -6.42 1.66
CA ALA A 95 12.55 -5.56 1.65
C ALA A 95 12.93 -4.09 1.78
N ARG A 96 13.88 -3.76 2.67
CA ARG A 96 14.45 -2.41 2.79
C ARG A 96 15.08 -1.95 1.48
N PHE A 97 15.91 -2.79 0.87
CA PHE A 97 16.52 -2.53 -0.43
C PHE A 97 15.47 -2.28 -1.53
N THR A 98 14.45 -3.14 -1.60
CA THR A 98 13.35 -3.01 -2.56
C THR A 98 12.63 -1.69 -2.37
N MET A 99 12.34 -1.31 -1.13
CA MET A 99 11.63 -0.07 -0.81
C MET A 99 12.45 1.15 -1.22
N VAL A 100 13.72 1.25 -0.82
CA VAL A 100 14.61 2.37 -1.17
C VAL A 100 14.74 2.51 -2.69
N SER A 101 15.12 1.43 -3.39
CA SER A 101 15.33 1.46 -4.83
C SER A 101 14.05 1.76 -5.62
N PHE A 102 12.89 1.27 -5.16
CA PHE A 102 11.59 1.61 -5.77
C PHE A 102 11.23 3.09 -5.58
N LEU A 103 11.25 3.59 -4.35
CA LEU A 103 10.88 4.97 -4.02
C LEU A 103 11.78 5.98 -4.74
N HIS A 104 13.08 5.70 -4.79
CA HIS A 104 14.02 6.52 -5.56
C HIS A 104 13.67 6.54 -7.06
N LYS A 105 13.39 5.37 -7.66
CA LYS A 105 13.08 5.28 -9.10
C LYS A 105 11.76 5.94 -9.52
N ILE A 106 10.82 6.12 -8.60
CA ILE A 106 9.58 6.88 -8.87
C ILE A 106 9.70 8.38 -8.54
N GLY A 107 10.90 8.83 -8.12
CA GLY A 107 11.21 10.25 -7.96
C GLY A 107 11.20 10.77 -6.52
N MET A 108 11.20 9.91 -5.51
CA MET A 108 11.38 10.34 -4.12
C MET A 108 12.84 10.70 -3.85
N ASP A 109 13.04 11.79 -3.12
CA ASP A 109 14.36 12.22 -2.71
C ASP A 109 14.86 11.42 -1.48
N ASN A 110 16.17 11.46 -1.25
CA ASN A 110 16.80 10.73 -0.15
C ASN A 110 16.25 11.16 1.23
N PRO A 111 16.03 12.47 1.51
CA PRO A 111 15.36 12.90 2.74
C PRO A 111 13.96 12.31 2.94
N GLY A 112 13.11 12.27 1.90
CA GLY A 112 11.78 11.67 1.97
C GLY A 112 11.82 10.16 2.23
N ILE A 113 12.75 9.44 1.58
CA ILE A 113 12.98 8.01 1.84
C ILE A 113 13.41 7.79 3.29
N MET A 114 14.35 8.61 3.78
CA MET A 114 14.84 8.54 5.16
C MET A 114 13.72 8.76 6.19
N ASP A 115 12.79 9.66 5.91
CA ASP A 115 11.67 9.97 6.82
C ASP A 115 10.77 8.76 7.08
N ILE A 116 10.53 7.93 6.06
CA ILE A 116 9.77 6.68 6.19
C ILE A 116 10.45 5.74 7.20
N PHE A 117 11.78 5.65 7.16
CA PHE A 117 12.54 4.75 8.05
C PHE A 117 12.63 5.24 9.49
N LYS A 118 12.33 6.51 9.80
CA LYS A 118 12.37 7.01 11.19
C LYS A 118 11.41 6.27 12.13
N SER A 119 10.37 5.64 11.59
CA SER A 119 9.42 4.82 12.35
C SER A 119 9.92 3.38 12.59
N ALA A 120 11.04 2.97 11.98
CA ALA A 120 11.57 1.63 12.14
C ALA A 120 12.19 1.46 13.55
N PRO A 121 11.99 0.32 14.23
CA PRO A 121 12.51 0.09 15.58
C PRO A 121 14.04 0.18 15.70
N ASP A 122 14.74 -0.22 14.65
CA ASP A 122 16.20 -0.24 14.57
C ASP A 122 16.77 0.97 13.82
N PHE A 123 15.99 2.03 13.66
CA PHE A 123 16.41 3.20 12.90
C PHE A 123 17.69 3.80 13.49
N ASN A 124 18.70 3.92 12.63
CA ASN A 124 19.94 4.61 12.93
C ASN A 124 20.26 5.54 11.77
N GLU A 125 20.20 6.86 12.01
CA GLU A 125 20.34 7.87 10.97
C GLU A 125 21.60 7.70 10.10
N LYS A 126 22.76 7.43 10.72
CA LYS A 126 24.03 7.26 9.99
C LYS A 126 24.00 6.03 9.09
N VAL A 127 23.53 4.90 9.62
CA VAL A 127 23.49 3.63 8.87
C VAL A 127 22.45 3.70 7.76
N THR A 128 21.25 4.19 8.06
CA THR A 128 20.17 4.31 7.07
C THR A 128 20.54 5.31 5.98
N SER A 129 21.14 6.46 6.33
CA SER A 129 21.61 7.46 5.35
C SER A 129 22.65 6.86 4.41
N TYR A 130 23.64 6.13 4.93
CA TYR A 130 24.62 5.43 4.11
C TYR A 130 23.96 4.42 3.16
N GLN A 131 23.01 3.62 3.66
CA GLN A 131 22.30 2.63 2.83
C GLN A 131 21.48 3.30 1.72
N VAL A 132 20.73 4.34 2.05
CA VAL A 132 19.93 5.10 1.08
C VAL A 132 20.85 5.68 0.00
N ASN A 133 21.87 6.45 0.39
CA ASN A 133 22.78 7.10 -0.54
C ASN A 133 23.58 6.11 -1.40
N HIS A 134 23.89 4.92 -0.87
CA HIS A 134 24.52 3.86 -1.66
C HIS A 134 23.56 3.29 -2.71
N ILE A 135 22.31 3.00 -2.34
CA ILE A 135 21.31 2.40 -3.23
C ILE A 135 20.84 3.40 -4.31
N THR A 136 20.79 4.68 -3.98
CA THR A 136 20.44 5.75 -4.93
C THR A 136 21.63 6.21 -5.77
N GLY A 137 22.79 5.59 -5.63
CA GLY A 137 23.97 5.87 -6.43
C GLY A 137 24.68 7.19 -6.10
N GLU A 138 24.37 7.84 -4.99
CA GLU A 138 25.04 9.08 -4.56
C GLU A 138 26.48 8.81 -4.10
N ILE A 139 26.74 7.64 -3.52
CA ILE A 139 28.09 7.21 -3.10
C ILE A 139 28.79 6.41 -4.21
N SER A 140 28.07 5.45 -4.83
CA SER A 140 28.67 4.44 -5.73
C SER A 140 28.57 4.80 -7.22
N GLY A 141 27.84 5.86 -7.57
CA GLY A 141 27.46 6.18 -8.96
C GLY A 141 26.42 5.24 -9.58
N THR A 142 26.13 4.10 -8.94
CA THR A 142 25.20 3.09 -9.45
C THR A 142 23.82 3.27 -8.83
N GLN A 143 22.83 3.65 -9.64
CA GLN A 143 21.43 3.67 -9.21
C GLN A 143 20.79 2.29 -9.37
N TYR A 144 20.43 1.67 -8.26
CA TYR A 144 19.81 0.35 -8.29
C TYR A 144 18.32 0.41 -8.70
N SER A 145 17.85 -0.68 -9.31
CA SER A 145 16.43 -0.91 -9.59
C SER A 145 15.86 -1.87 -8.55
N PRO A 146 14.57 -1.74 -8.16
CA PRO A 146 13.94 -2.72 -7.31
C PRO A 146 13.93 -4.11 -7.97
N PRO A 147 13.97 -5.20 -7.18
CA PRO A 147 13.86 -6.55 -7.71
C PRO A 147 12.55 -6.79 -8.49
N LYS A 148 12.62 -7.70 -9.47
CA LYS A 148 11.44 -8.18 -10.22
C LYS A 148 10.46 -8.90 -9.30
N CYS A 149 9.17 -8.92 -9.67
CA CYS A 149 8.13 -9.60 -8.89
C CYS A 149 8.47 -11.08 -8.62
N ALA A 150 9.06 -11.80 -9.59
CA ALA A 150 9.47 -13.20 -9.41
C ALA A 150 10.51 -13.37 -8.28
N VAL A 151 11.44 -12.41 -8.14
CA VAL A 151 12.44 -12.42 -7.06
C VAL A 151 11.77 -12.12 -5.72
N LEU A 152 10.86 -11.14 -5.69
CA LEU A 152 10.10 -10.85 -4.46
C LEU A 152 9.22 -12.04 -4.05
N GLN A 153 8.64 -12.77 -4.99
CA GLN A 153 7.84 -13.96 -4.72
C GLN A 153 8.69 -15.09 -4.13
N SER A 154 9.82 -15.41 -4.73
CA SER A 154 10.69 -16.49 -4.24
C SER A 154 11.31 -16.20 -2.87
N ASN A 155 11.38 -14.92 -2.48
CA ASN A 155 11.84 -14.48 -1.16
C ASN A 155 10.69 -14.19 -0.17
N HIS A 156 9.44 -14.53 -0.50
CA HIS A 156 8.26 -14.27 0.34
C HIS A 156 8.02 -12.79 0.69
N LEU A 157 8.45 -11.87 -0.19
CA LEU A 157 8.31 -10.42 -0.05
C LEU A 157 7.25 -9.84 -1.01
N CYS A 158 6.65 -10.65 -1.88
CA CYS A 158 5.60 -10.18 -2.79
C CYS A 158 4.22 -10.28 -2.13
N TYR A 159 3.76 -9.19 -1.53
CA TYR A 159 2.38 -9.05 -1.07
C TYR A 159 1.49 -8.60 -2.21
N LYS A 160 0.71 -9.52 -2.79
CA LYS A 160 -0.29 -9.20 -3.82
C LYS A 160 -1.66 -8.85 -3.22
N GLY A 161 -2.03 -9.51 -2.13
CA GLY A 161 -3.40 -9.48 -1.62
C GLY A 161 -4.39 -9.87 -2.72
N ASN A 162 -5.52 -9.15 -2.79
CA ASN A 162 -6.53 -9.29 -3.84
C ASN A 162 -6.39 -8.21 -4.94
N ASP A 163 -5.22 -7.57 -5.05
CA ASP A 163 -5.04 -6.51 -6.03
C ASP A 163 -5.06 -7.09 -7.46
N THR A 164 -6.12 -6.74 -8.21
CA THR A 164 -6.40 -7.27 -9.54
C THR A 164 -5.35 -6.86 -10.58
N LEU A 165 -4.74 -5.68 -10.43
CA LEU A 165 -3.65 -5.24 -11.29
C LEU A 165 -2.37 -6.02 -10.99
N CYS A 166 -2.06 -6.24 -9.71
CA CYS A 166 -0.90 -7.01 -9.27
C CYS A 166 -0.98 -8.49 -9.67
N ALA A 167 -2.21 -9.01 -9.81
CA ALA A 167 -2.48 -10.37 -10.24
C ALA A 167 -2.30 -10.61 -11.75
N GLN A 168 -2.19 -9.55 -12.58
CA GLN A 168 -2.06 -9.69 -14.03
C GLN A 168 -0.76 -10.40 -14.42
N GLU A 169 -0.83 -11.36 -15.36
CA GLU A 169 0.32 -12.16 -15.79
C GLU A 169 1.43 -11.33 -16.45
N TRP A 170 1.07 -10.27 -17.18
CA TRP A 170 2.02 -9.38 -17.85
C TRP A 170 2.76 -8.45 -16.87
N LEU A 171 2.32 -8.39 -15.61
CA LEU A 171 2.85 -7.49 -14.59
C LEU A 171 3.99 -8.14 -13.77
N GLY A 172 5.20 -8.06 -14.31
CA GLY A 172 6.39 -8.65 -13.69
C GLY A 172 7.27 -7.73 -12.83
N HIS A 173 6.90 -6.47 -12.60
CA HIS A 173 7.79 -5.50 -11.94
C HIS A 173 7.06 -4.43 -11.11
N PRO A 174 7.55 -4.06 -9.89
CA PRO A 174 6.96 -2.99 -9.07
C PRO A 174 6.82 -1.64 -9.80
N LEU A 175 7.83 -1.23 -10.56
CA LEU A 175 7.74 0.00 -11.37
C LEU A 175 6.66 -0.08 -12.46
N ARG A 176 6.45 -1.26 -13.07
CA ARG A 176 5.36 -1.43 -14.05
C ARG A 176 4.00 -1.29 -13.38
N TYR A 177 3.84 -1.76 -12.15
CA TYR A 177 2.61 -1.55 -11.38
C TYR A 177 2.33 -0.05 -11.25
N TYR A 178 3.32 0.71 -10.75
CA TYR A 178 3.17 2.14 -10.49
C TYR A 178 2.83 2.94 -11.77
N MET A 179 3.42 2.56 -12.90
CA MET A 179 3.14 3.20 -14.20
C MET A 179 1.70 2.92 -14.70
N ASN A 180 1.18 1.70 -14.50
CA ASN A 180 -0.10 1.27 -15.04
C ASN A 180 -1.29 1.44 -14.08
N LYS A 181 -1.03 1.68 -12.80
CA LYS A 181 -2.11 2.01 -11.86
C LYS A 181 -2.74 3.33 -12.31
N GLU A 182 -4.05 3.36 -12.47
CA GLU A 182 -4.79 4.61 -12.68
C GLU A 182 -4.83 5.40 -11.37
N GLU A 183 -4.92 6.74 -11.46
CA GLU A 183 -5.16 7.55 -10.27
C GLU A 183 -6.47 7.08 -9.61
N ALA A 184 -6.47 6.92 -8.28
CA ALA A 184 -7.72 6.72 -7.57
C ALA A 184 -8.64 7.91 -7.91
N TRP A 185 -9.82 7.63 -8.47
CA TRP A 185 -10.81 8.62 -8.88
C TRP A 185 -10.89 9.74 -7.83
N LYS A 186 -10.43 10.94 -8.20
CA LYS A 186 -10.69 12.18 -7.47
C LYS A 186 -12.05 12.69 -7.94
N PRO A 187 -13.11 12.66 -7.12
CA PRO A 187 -14.36 13.29 -7.52
C PRO A 187 -14.06 14.76 -7.83
N VAL A 188 -14.29 15.16 -9.08
CA VAL A 188 -14.32 16.55 -9.48
C VAL A 188 -15.53 17.14 -8.77
N ILE A 189 -15.27 18.10 -7.88
CA ILE A 189 -16.30 18.94 -7.25
C ILE A 189 -16.78 19.91 -8.33
#